data_AF-A0A843D216-F1
#
_entry.id   AF-A0A843D216-F1
#
_cell.length_a   1.000
_cell.length_b   1.000
_cell.length_c   1.000
_cell.angle_alpha   90.00
_cell.angle_beta   90.00
_cell.angle_gamma   90.00
#
_symmetry.space_group_name_H-M   'P 1'
#
loop_
_entity.id
_entity.type
_entity.pdbx_description
1 polymer ?
#
loop_
_entity_poly.entity_id
_entity_poly.type
_entity_poly.pdbx_seq_one_letter_code
_entity_poly.pdbx_strand_id
1 'polypeptide(L)'
;NTERRVEVACPIYSPAVREKLMHILETELADTVKARMMQPDGTYERIVSDGIDSQQVLLEEAEAAERDIPEQVEGFVRSLLTKFRDWR
;
A
#
# COMPACT_ATOMS: atom_id res chain seq x y z
N ASN A 1 -20.02 5.86 -8.47
CA ASN A 1 -19.66 4.42 -8.50
C ASN A 1 -20.85 3.56 -8.10
N THR A 2 -21.41 3.77 -6.91
CA THR A 2 -22.40 2.89 -6.25
C THR A 2 -23.78 2.77 -6.88
N GLU A 3 -24.21 3.69 -7.75
CA GLU A 3 -25.56 3.64 -8.35
C GLU A 3 -25.65 2.80 -9.63
N ARG A 4 -24.52 2.61 -10.33
CA ARG A 4 -24.50 2.00 -11.67
C ARG A 4 -23.61 0.76 -11.77
N ARG A 5 -22.88 0.44 -10.70
CA ARG A 5 -21.92 -0.67 -10.65
C ARG A 5 -22.11 -1.47 -9.37
N VAL A 6 -21.88 -2.78 -9.47
CA VAL A 6 -21.75 -3.65 -8.30
C VAL A 6 -20.35 -3.46 -7.74
N GLU A 7 -20.25 -2.98 -6.51
CA GLU A 7 -18.99 -2.75 -5.79
C GLU A 7 -18.80 -3.85 -4.74
N VAL A 8 -17.55 -4.23 -4.47
CA VAL A 8 -17.20 -5.18 -3.40
C VAL A 8 -16.28 -4.49 -2.41
N ALA A 9 -16.68 -4.50 -1.15
CA ALA A 9 -15.83 -4.15 -0.02
C ALA A 9 -15.57 -5.40 0.83
N CYS A 10 -14.36 -5.53 1.35
CA CYS A 10 -13.97 -6.65 2.21
C CYS A 10 -13.52 -6.10 3.57
N PRO A 11 -14.07 -6.61 4.69
CA PRO A 11 -13.59 -6.25 6.01
C PRO A 11 -12.16 -6.74 6.26
N ILE A 12 -11.36 -5.92 6.94
CA ILE A 12 -9.99 -6.27 7.34
C ILE A 12 -10.03 -6.79 8.77
N TYR A 13 -9.95 -8.12 8.92
CA TYR A 13 -9.99 -8.77 10.23
C TYR A 13 -8.62 -8.86 10.92
N SER A 14 -7.54 -8.96 10.16
CA SER A 14 -6.19 -9.07 10.73
C SER A 14 -5.76 -7.74 11.35
N PRO A 15 -5.45 -7.69 12.66
CA PRO A 15 -4.95 -6.47 13.30
C PRO A 15 -3.68 -5.95 12.64
N ALA A 16 -2.75 -6.84 12.28
CA ALA A 16 -1.50 -6.46 11.62
C ALA A 16 -1.73 -5.81 10.25
N VAL A 17 -2.72 -6.31 9.48
CA VAL A 17 -3.07 -5.68 8.18
C VAL A 17 -3.74 -4.33 8.42
N ARG A 18 -4.60 -4.22 9.43
CA ARG A 18 -5.23 -2.94 9.81
C ARG A 18 -4.17 -1.91 10.21
N GLU A 19 -3.22 -2.27 11.04
CA GLU A 19 -2.11 -1.40 11.45
C GLU A 19 -1.27 -0.94 10.25
N LYS A 20 -0.92 -1.87 9.35
CA LYS A 20 -0.21 -1.51 8.12
C LYS A 20 -1.00 -0.52 7.26
N LEU A 21 -2.31 -0.72 7.09
CA LEU A 21 -3.16 0.21 6.34
C LEU A 21 -3.25 1.58 7.02
N MET A 22 -3.35 1.63 8.35
CA MET A 22 -3.35 2.88 9.09
C MET A 22 -2.03 3.64 8.92
N HIS A 23 -0.90 2.95 9.03
CA HIS A 23 0.43 3.54 8.77
C HIS A 23 0.53 4.14 7.37
N ILE A 24 0.08 3.42 6.34
CA ILE A 24 0.06 3.93 4.95
C ILE A 24 -0.78 5.20 4.86
N LEU A 25 -2.01 5.19 5.39
CA LEU A 25 -2.92 6.34 5.35
C LEU A 25 -2.37 7.54 6.12
N GLU A 26 -1.80 7.32 7.30
CA GLU A 26 -1.18 8.38 8.11
C GLU A 26 0.04 8.98 7.39
N THR A 27 0.84 8.15 6.73
CA THR A 27 1.98 8.60 5.91
C THR A 27 1.54 9.42 4.71
N GLU A 28 0.49 8.99 3.99
CA GLU A 28 -0.09 9.76 2.88
C GLU A 28 -0.68 11.10 3.33
N LEU A 29 -1.35 11.12 4.49
CA LEU A 29 -1.94 12.34 5.06
C LEU A 29 -0.89 13.33 5.59
N ALA A 30 0.30 12.84 5.95
CA ALA A 30 1.43 13.66 6.37
C ALA A 30 2.24 14.24 5.20
N ASP A 31 1.90 13.89 3.96
CA ASP A 31 2.58 14.41 2.77
C ASP A 31 2.44 15.94 2.69
N THR A 32 3.57 16.60 2.47
CA THR A 32 3.63 18.07 2.36
C THR A 32 4.43 18.54 1.15
N VAL A 33 4.86 17.60 0.31
CA VAL A 33 5.63 17.86 -0.91
C VAL A 33 4.72 17.78 -2.14
N LYS A 34 3.86 16.76 -2.21
CA LYS A 34 2.97 16.47 -3.34
C LYS A 34 1.49 16.68 -3.01
N ALA A 35 1.14 16.74 -1.72
CA ALA A 35 -0.23 16.95 -1.27
C ALA A 35 -0.86 18.23 -1.83
N ARG A 36 -2.17 18.15 -2.09
CA ARG A 36 -3.01 19.27 -2.50
C ARG A 36 -4.23 19.35 -1.62
N MET A 37 -4.50 20.51 -1.05
CA MET A 37 -5.70 20.79 -0.28
C MET A 37 -6.83 21.18 -1.22
N MET A 38 -7.97 20.51 -1.12
CA MET A 38 -9.18 20.89 -1.83
C MET A 38 -9.85 22.05 -1.10
N GLN A 39 -10.07 23.15 -1.81
CA GLN A 39 -10.78 24.32 -1.31
C GLN A 39 -12.31 24.14 -1.46
N PRO A 40 -13.13 24.90 -0.72
CA PRO A 40 -14.60 24.81 -0.82
C PRO A 40 -15.17 25.07 -2.22
N ASP A 41 -14.44 25.78 -3.08
CA ASP A 41 -14.81 26.04 -4.48
C ASP A 41 -14.42 24.90 -5.44
N GLY A 42 -13.82 23.82 -4.93
CA GLY A 42 -13.36 22.66 -5.69
C GLY A 42 -11.98 22.85 -6.35
N THR A 43 -11.32 23.99 -6.15
CA THR A 43 -9.94 24.18 -6.58
C THR A 43 -8.97 23.43 -5.67
N TYR A 44 -7.77 23.16 -6.17
CA TYR A 44 -6.72 22.46 -5.44
C TYR A 44 -5.49 23.33 -5.30
N GLU A 45 -5.04 23.51 -4.07
CA GLU A 45 -3.83 24.26 -3.76
C GLU A 45 -2.75 23.32 -3.27
N ARG A 46 -1.55 23.42 -3.86
CA ARG A 46 -0.42 22.58 -3.46
C ARG A 46 0.07 23.06 -2.09
N ILE A 47 0.23 22.11 -1.17
CA ILE A 47 0.99 22.32 0.05
C ILE A 47 2.46 22.24 -0.38
N VAL A 48 3.20 23.34 -0.31
CA VAL A 48 4.62 23.39 -0.68
C VAL A 48 5.44 23.58 0.59
N SER A 49 6.13 22.54 1.02
CA SER A 49 7.11 22.60 2.09
C SER A 49 8.28 21.65 1.80
N ASP A 50 9.38 21.81 2.55
CA ASP A 50 10.53 20.89 2.54
C ASP A 50 10.30 19.66 3.44
N GLY A 51 9.05 19.20 3.52
CA GLY A 51 8.61 18.15 4.44
C GLY A 51 8.63 16.75 3.84
N ILE A 52 7.64 15.95 4.22
CA ILE A 52 7.56 14.52 3.89
C ILE A 52 7.01 14.32 2.47
N ASP A 53 7.72 13.53 1.65
CA ASP A 53 7.20 12.89 0.44
C ASP A 53 6.77 11.46 0.80
N SER A 54 5.47 11.26 0.95
CA SER A 54 4.90 9.98 1.41
C SER A 54 5.27 8.80 0.52
N GLN A 55 5.37 9.03 -0.79
CA GLN A 55 5.66 7.96 -1.76
C GLN A 55 7.10 7.48 -1.64
N GLN A 56 8.03 8.40 -1.34
CA GLN A 56 9.43 8.04 -1.12
C GLN A 56 9.57 7.22 0.16
N VAL A 57 8.94 7.65 1.26
CA VAL A 57 8.97 6.93 2.54
C VAL A 57 8.45 5.49 2.37
N LEU A 58 7.27 5.33 1.76
CA LEU A 58 6.66 4.00 1.59
C LEU A 58 7.46 3.10 0.64
N LEU A 59 8.15 3.68 -0.35
CA LEU A 59 9.04 2.93 -1.25
C LEU A 59 10.25 2.38 -0.48
N GLU A 60 10.92 3.22 0.30
CA GLU A 60 12.09 2.84 1.11
C GLU A 60 11.72 1.75 2.13
N GLU A 61 10.56 1.86 2.78
CA GLU A 61 10.03 0.84 3.70
C GLU A 61 9.73 -0.50 3.00
N ALA A 62 9.16 -0.46 1.79
CA ALA A 62 8.87 -1.67 1.02
C ALA A 62 10.17 -2.38 0.59
N GLU A 63 11.17 -1.64 0.11
CA GLU A 63 12.48 -2.19 -0.23
C GLU A 63 13.21 -2.79 0.99
N ALA A 64 13.06 -2.16 2.17
CA ALA A 64 13.58 -2.73 3.41
C ALA A 64 12.88 -4.04 3.78
N ALA A 65 11.55 -4.12 3.63
CA ALA A 65 10.77 -5.31 3.95
C ALA A 65 11.04 -6.49 2.98
N GLU A 66 11.32 -6.24 1.69
CA GLU A 66 11.68 -7.30 0.73
C GLU A 66 12.99 -8.00 1.09
N ARG A 67 13.92 -7.30 1.75
CA ARG A 67 15.19 -7.89 2.22
C ARG A 67 15.00 -8.91 3.36
N ASP A 68 13.83 -8.94 3.98
CA ASP A 68 13.49 -9.79 5.13
C ASP A 68 12.56 -10.98 4.78
N ILE A 69 12.31 -11.26 3.50
CA ILE A 69 11.52 -12.44 3.12
C ILE A 69 12.32 -13.72 3.47
N PRO A 70 11.80 -14.61 4.33
CA PRO A 70 12.53 -15.80 4.71
C PRO A 70 12.71 -16.74 3.51
N GLU A 71 13.95 -17.14 3.24
CA GLU A 71 14.35 -18.03 2.14
C GLU A 71 13.52 -19.34 2.12
N GLN A 72 13.01 -19.77 3.28
CA GLN A 72 12.12 -20.93 3.43
C GLN A 72 10.76 -20.76 2.72
N VAL A 73 10.20 -19.54 2.68
CA VAL A 73 8.93 -19.26 1.98
C VAL A 73 9.14 -19.34 0.47
N GLU A 74 10.28 -18.85 0.00
CA GLU A 74 10.66 -18.93 -1.41
C GLU A 74 10.84 -20.39 -1.86
N GLY A 75 11.50 -21.21 -1.03
CA GLY A 75 11.63 -22.65 -1.24
C GLY A 75 10.28 -23.37 -1.28
N PHE A 76 9.34 -23.00 -0.41
CA PHE A 76 7.99 -23.56 -0.38
C PHE A 76 7.17 -23.19 -1.63
N VAL A 77 7.14 -21.92 -2.02
CA VAL A 77 6.45 -21.44 -3.23
C VAL A 77 7.02 -22.13 -4.47
N ARG A 78 8.35 -22.21 -4.58
CA ARG A 78 9.03 -22.91 -5.68
C ARG A 78 8.64 -24.39 -5.73
N SER A 79 8.59 -25.07 -4.58
CA SER A 79 8.18 -26.48 -4.47
C SER A 79 6.72 -26.70 -4.88
N LEU A 80 5.82 -25.78 -4.52
CA LEU A 80 4.43 -25.80 -4.97
C LEU A 80 4.33 -25.63 -6.48
N LEU A 81 5.04 -24.66 -7.06
CA LEU A 81 5.03 -24.39 -8.49
C LEU A 81 5.59 -25.57 -9.30
N THR A 82 6.64 -26.26 -8.84
CA THR A 82 7.10 -27.50 -9.48
C THR A 82 6.05 -28.59 -9.43
N LYS A 83 5.42 -28.82 -8.28
CA LYS A 83 4.34 -29.82 -8.15
C LYS A 83 3.16 -29.54 -9.07
N PHE A 84 2.79 -28.28 -9.27
CA PHE A 84 1.73 -27.89 -10.22
C PHE A 84 2.14 -28.07 -11.68
N ARG A 85 3.40 -27.79 -12.03
CA ARG A 85 3.93 -28.00 -13.38
C ARG A 85 4.01 -29.48 -13.75
N ASP A 86 4.40 -30.32 -12.79
CA ASP A 86 4.61 -31.75 -12.98
C ASP A 86 3.29 -32.56 -12.85
N TRP A 87 2.15 -31.89 -12.58
CA TRP A 87 0.80 -32.46 -12.54
C TRP A 87 0.12 -32.54 -13.92
N ARG A 88 0.76 -32.02 -14.97
CA ARG A 88 0.31 -32.10 -16.36
C ARG A 88 1.05 -33.20 -17.12
#